data_AF-A0AAU2LFB7-F1
#
_entry.id   AF-A0AAU2LFB7-F1
#
_cell.length_a   1.000
_cell.length_b   1.000
_cell.length_c   1.000
_cell.angle_alpha   90.00
_cell.angle_beta   90.00
_cell.angle_gamma   90.00
#
_symmetry.space_group_name_H-M   'P 1'
#
loop_
_entity.id
_entity.type
_entity.pdbx_description
1 polymer ?
#
loop_
_entity_poly.entity_id
_entity_poly.type
_entity_poly.pdbx_seq_one_letter_code
_entity_poly.pdbx_strand_id
1 'polypeptide(L)'
;MTTAHTPHTPPAPAGTAAAASPEPSPVASPAPSPAAFDLRLSVVADQTPDSPATAGCNSSSPRTDVPGEASRARKTPATKAGADIRGEALLTLAQLRLATPRQLKALLLPHQQGTDHVRRALRNLLDESPALVGRMHRAQQSYWYCTPAGLAEAAASGELAPTAGRTTGKRIAASKTGLREHGLALVDTVVAFHQAEVADCADWQVEVAHPTPAGNLVPDGLVLLDNGSSAFVEIDRTMSYARLIAKLERYDAYRNAPPSGRGNAARAPRSHWQETYSGPSMERPFPLLLFVFAPAPRRAAPATREAAFHERARRVGSVNYRLTVATTTLPLLTRDGAERPVWRVVGRDHGGERRALVALPKAQ
;
A
#
# COMPACT_ATOMS: atom_id res chain seq x y z
N MET A 1 -8.72 73.36 -15.60
CA MET A 1 -10.00 72.91 -15.02
C MET A 1 -10.12 71.42 -15.27
N THR A 2 -10.24 70.68 -14.18
CA THR A 2 -10.11 69.23 -14.04
C THR A 2 -11.46 68.57 -14.33
N THR A 3 -11.51 67.54 -15.18
CA THR A 3 -12.69 66.67 -15.31
C THR A 3 -12.38 65.34 -14.63
N ALA A 4 -13.18 65.05 -13.59
CA ALA A 4 -13.10 63.85 -12.77
C ALA A 4 -14.08 62.78 -13.25
N HIS A 5 -13.70 61.53 -12.99
CA HIS A 5 -14.39 60.27 -13.27
C HIS A 5 -15.67 60.04 -12.44
N THR A 6 -16.59 59.25 -13.01
CA THR A 6 -17.37 58.25 -12.25
C THR A 6 -17.66 57.00 -13.11
N PRO A 7 -17.76 55.79 -12.50
CA PRO A 7 -17.65 54.50 -13.18
C PRO A 7 -18.99 53.77 -13.39
N HIS A 8 -18.99 52.84 -14.35
CA HIS A 8 -20.13 51.96 -14.66
C HIS A 8 -20.16 50.68 -13.80
N THR A 9 -21.35 50.40 -13.28
CA THR A 9 -21.80 49.20 -12.54
C THR A 9 -22.14 48.04 -13.49
N PRO A 10 -21.85 46.77 -13.15
CA PRO A 10 -22.45 45.60 -13.81
C PRO A 10 -23.69 45.06 -13.06
N PRO A 11 -24.64 44.39 -13.75
CA PRO A 11 -25.96 44.07 -13.20
C PRO A 11 -26.03 42.76 -12.41
N ALA A 12 -27.03 42.71 -11.51
CA ALA A 12 -27.40 41.59 -10.64
C ALA A 12 -28.27 40.52 -11.35
N PRO A 13 -28.29 39.27 -10.86
CA PRO A 13 -29.15 38.20 -11.38
C PRO A 13 -30.56 38.20 -10.77
N ALA A 14 -31.53 37.82 -11.58
CA ALA A 14 -32.94 37.65 -11.21
C ALA A 14 -33.30 36.19 -10.93
N GLY A 15 -34.16 35.97 -9.93
CA GLY A 15 -35.37 35.16 -10.11
C GLY A 15 -35.38 33.68 -9.71
N THR A 16 -35.60 33.45 -8.42
CA THR A 16 -36.61 32.56 -7.79
C THR A 16 -37.20 31.37 -8.57
N ALA A 17 -37.10 30.16 -7.99
CA ALA A 17 -38.13 29.13 -8.08
C ALA A 17 -38.12 28.25 -6.82
N ALA A 18 -39.19 28.35 -6.03
CA ALA A 18 -39.54 27.42 -4.96
C ALA A 18 -40.58 26.44 -5.51
N ALA A 19 -40.33 25.13 -5.38
CA ALA A 19 -41.35 24.10 -5.55
C ALA A 19 -40.99 22.85 -4.75
N ALA A 20 -41.89 22.54 -3.81
CA ALA A 20 -42.31 21.22 -3.33
C ALA A 20 -41.27 20.17 -2.90
N SER A 21 -41.24 19.94 -1.58
CA SER A 21 -40.86 18.67 -0.95
C SER A 21 -41.70 17.50 -1.44
N PRO A 22 -41.15 16.28 -1.50
CA PRO A 22 -41.93 15.06 -1.33
C PRO A 22 -41.75 14.44 0.07
N GLU A 23 -42.86 13.90 0.57
CA GLU A 23 -43.02 13.14 1.81
C GLU A 23 -42.14 11.87 1.89
N PRO A 24 -41.89 11.35 3.10
CA PRO A 24 -41.20 10.08 3.33
C PRO A 24 -42.21 8.93 3.46
N SER A 25 -41.95 7.79 2.80
CA SER A 25 -42.50 6.45 3.13
C SER A 25 -41.89 5.36 2.22
N PRO A 26 -41.91 4.07 2.58
CA PRO A 26 -41.80 3.45 3.90
C PRO A 26 -40.70 2.34 3.96
N VAL A 27 -40.43 1.89 5.19
CA VAL A 27 -39.84 0.62 5.64
C VAL A 27 -39.45 -0.41 4.57
N ALA A 28 -38.14 -0.72 4.51
CA ALA A 28 -37.65 -2.02 4.03
C ALA A 28 -37.12 -2.83 5.23
N SER A 29 -37.80 -3.94 5.47
CA SER A 29 -37.48 -5.00 6.43
C SER A 29 -36.07 -5.59 6.26
N PRO A 30 -35.54 -6.28 7.29
CA PRO A 30 -34.12 -6.58 7.40
C PRO A 30 -33.65 -7.62 6.37
N ALA A 31 -32.39 -7.48 5.95
CA ALA A 31 -31.71 -8.45 5.12
C ALA A 31 -31.69 -9.84 5.80
N PRO A 32 -31.92 -10.94 5.06
CA PRO A 32 -31.81 -12.28 5.61
C PRO A 32 -30.36 -12.60 5.99
N SER A 33 -30.18 -13.17 7.18
CA SER A 33 -28.92 -13.75 7.65
C SER A 33 -28.32 -14.69 6.61
N PRO A 34 -27.01 -14.61 6.30
CA PRO A 34 -26.38 -15.65 5.51
C PRO A 34 -26.31 -16.92 6.35
N ALA A 35 -27.05 -17.94 5.91
CA ALA A 35 -26.91 -19.31 6.37
C ALA A 35 -25.43 -19.72 6.23
N ALA A 36 -24.86 -20.23 7.32
CA ALA A 36 -23.56 -20.85 7.35
C ALA A 36 -23.54 -22.04 6.38
N PHE A 37 -22.82 -21.91 5.28
CA PHE A 37 -22.34 -23.05 4.52
C PHE A 37 -20.91 -23.33 4.96
N ASP A 38 -20.80 -24.21 5.96
CA ASP A 38 -19.57 -24.89 6.32
C ASP A 38 -19.13 -25.78 5.16
N LEU A 39 -18.15 -25.33 4.38
CA LEU A 39 -17.31 -26.20 3.56
C LEU A 39 -15.85 -25.91 3.92
N ARG A 40 -15.46 -26.47 5.07
CA ARG A 40 -14.06 -26.69 5.43
C ARG A 40 -13.40 -27.54 4.34
N LEU A 41 -12.27 -27.09 3.82
CA LEU A 41 -11.32 -27.95 3.10
C LEU A 41 -10.71 -28.95 4.10
N SER A 42 -11.41 -30.06 4.33
CA SER A 42 -10.86 -31.23 5.01
C SER A 42 -10.01 -32.02 4.01
N VAL A 43 -8.70 -32.02 4.26
CA VAL A 43 -7.75 -33.00 3.71
C VAL A 43 -8.16 -34.37 4.26
N VAL A 44 -8.81 -35.18 3.42
CA VAL A 44 -9.05 -36.61 3.68
C VAL A 44 -7.74 -37.33 3.36
N ALA A 45 -6.99 -37.69 4.40
CA ALA A 45 -5.99 -38.74 4.30
C ALA A 45 -6.73 -40.08 4.32
N ASP A 46 -6.59 -40.83 3.23
CA ASP A 46 -7.11 -42.18 3.07
C ASP A 46 -6.49 -43.11 4.13
N GLN A 47 -7.33 -43.79 4.91
CA GLN A 47 -6.94 -44.91 5.77
C GLN A 47 -7.61 -46.17 5.26
N THR A 48 -6.86 -47.26 5.24
CA THR A 48 -7.38 -48.62 5.44
C THR A 48 -6.29 -49.50 6.08
N PRO A 49 -6.66 -50.59 6.79
CA PRO A 49 -6.18 -50.86 8.15
C PRO A 49 -5.50 -52.25 8.31
N ASP A 50 -4.85 -52.48 9.46
CA ASP A 50 -5.03 -53.70 10.30
C ASP A 50 -4.07 -53.75 11.52
N SER A 51 -4.66 -53.55 12.73
CA SER A 51 -4.59 -54.28 14.03
C SER A 51 -3.28 -54.96 14.59
N PRO A 52 -3.20 -55.35 15.90
CA PRO A 52 -3.06 -54.51 17.10
C PRO A 52 -2.03 -55.03 18.17
N ALA A 53 -1.94 -54.30 19.30
CA ALA A 53 -1.37 -54.64 20.64
C ALA A 53 0.15 -54.41 20.86
N THR A 54 0.63 -53.81 21.96
CA THR A 54 0.32 -54.07 23.38
C THR A 54 0.61 -52.88 24.32
N ALA A 55 0.01 -52.99 25.51
CA ALA A 55 -0.03 -52.13 26.68
C ALA A 55 1.28 -51.53 27.21
N GLY A 56 1.14 -50.42 27.97
CA GLY A 56 2.16 -49.94 28.89
C GLY A 56 1.85 -48.56 29.49
N CYS A 57 1.02 -48.53 30.54
CA CYS A 57 0.86 -47.37 31.41
C CYS A 57 2.21 -46.95 32.03
N ASN A 58 2.44 -45.65 32.23
CA ASN A 58 2.52 -45.03 33.56
C ASN A 58 2.79 -43.53 33.50
N SER A 59 2.04 -42.82 34.33
CA SER A 59 2.05 -41.40 34.64
C SER A 59 3.40 -40.89 35.17
N SER A 60 3.69 -39.61 34.92
CA SER A 60 3.93 -38.57 35.95
C SER A 60 4.22 -37.21 35.31
N SER A 61 3.44 -36.19 35.70
CA SER A 61 3.77 -34.77 35.57
C SER A 61 4.76 -34.37 36.69
N PRO A 62 5.56 -33.30 36.49
CA PRO A 62 5.19 -32.04 37.14
C PRO A 62 5.40 -30.80 36.26
N ARG A 63 4.62 -29.75 36.56
CA ARG A 63 4.75 -28.37 36.06
C ARG A 63 5.69 -27.56 36.95
N THR A 64 6.47 -26.66 36.35
CA THR A 64 6.43 -25.19 36.57
C THR A 64 7.34 -24.47 35.54
N ASP A 65 6.75 -23.62 34.68
CA ASP A 65 7.02 -22.16 34.49
C ASP A 65 8.50 -21.66 34.59
N VAL A 66 9.14 -20.87 33.71
CA VAL A 66 8.77 -19.92 32.62
C VAL A 66 10.01 -19.78 31.63
N PRO A 67 10.15 -18.80 30.70
CA PRO A 67 10.30 -19.02 29.26
C PRO A 67 11.71 -18.67 28.71
N GLY A 68 12.43 -19.64 28.17
CA GLY A 68 13.73 -19.43 27.52
C GLY A 68 13.65 -19.58 25.99
N GLU A 69 13.92 -18.50 25.27
CA GLU A 69 14.52 -18.46 23.93
C GLU A 69 14.22 -19.63 22.97
N ALA A 70 13.10 -19.52 22.25
CA ALA A 70 12.98 -20.22 20.98
C ALA A 70 13.80 -19.46 19.92
N SER A 71 15.11 -19.74 19.87
CA SER A 71 15.91 -19.55 18.67
C SER A 71 15.22 -20.29 17.53
N ARG A 72 14.59 -19.54 16.62
CA ARG A 72 14.05 -20.11 15.38
C ARG A 72 15.24 -20.66 14.58
N ALA A 73 15.43 -21.97 14.67
CA ALA A 73 16.31 -22.69 13.75
C ALA A 73 15.89 -22.35 12.33
N ARG A 74 16.83 -21.74 11.60
CA ARG A 74 16.68 -21.28 10.21
C ARG A 74 16.43 -22.50 9.33
N LYS A 75 15.16 -22.79 9.05
CA LYS A 75 14.74 -23.81 8.10
C LYS A 75 15.18 -23.33 6.71
N THR A 76 16.05 -24.08 6.06
CA THR A 76 16.42 -23.86 4.66
C THR A 76 15.14 -23.74 3.83
N PRO A 77 14.91 -22.67 3.05
CA PRO A 77 13.65 -22.50 2.34
C PRO A 77 13.52 -23.63 1.31
N ALA A 78 12.59 -24.55 1.57
CA ALA A 78 12.26 -25.62 0.65
C ALA A 78 11.79 -25.02 -0.68
N THR A 79 12.14 -25.66 -1.79
CA THR A 79 11.64 -25.31 -3.12
C THR A 79 10.12 -25.47 -3.13
N LYS A 80 9.37 -24.37 -2.94
CA LYS A 80 7.89 -24.38 -3.00
C LYS A 80 7.43 -24.82 -4.40
N ALA A 81 6.46 -25.74 -4.45
CA ALA A 81 5.87 -26.20 -5.70
C ALA A 81 4.86 -25.18 -6.25
N GLY A 82 4.46 -25.35 -7.53
CA GLY A 82 3.52 -24.43 -8.18
C GLY A 82 2.12 -24.40 -7.56
N ALA A 83 1.69 -25.50 -6.93
CA ALA A 83 0.41 -25.56 -6.21
C ALA A 83 0.45 -24.74 -4.91
N ASP A 84 1.61 -24.71 -4.23
CA ASP A 84 1.81 -24.06 -2.94
C ASP A 84 1.74 -22.53 -3.05
N ILE A 85 2.10 -21.96 -4.20
CA ILE A 85 2.16 -20.49 -4.39
C ILE A 85 0.90 -19.87 -5.01
N ARG A 86 -0.14 -20.66 -5.35
CA ARG A 86 -1.36 -20.11 -6.00
C ARG A 86 -2.11 -19.16 -5.08
N GLY A 87 -2.33 -19.57 -3.83
CA GLY A 87 -2.97 -18.73 -2.81
C GLY A 87 -2.16 -17.46 -2.55
N GLU A 88 -0.86 -17.61 -2.33
CA GLU A 88 0.07 -16.48 -2.13
C GLU A 88 0.06 -15.50 -3.32
N ALA A 89 -0.03 -16.00 -4.55
CA ALA A 89 -0.16 -15.17 -5.75
C ALA A 89 -1.48 -14.41 -5.80
N LEU A 90 -2.60 -15.03 -5.42
CA LEU A 90 -3.91 -14.36 -5.34
C LEU A 90 -3.89 -13.25 -4.29
N LEU A 91 -3.35 -13.54 -3.10
CA LEU A 91 -3.22 -12.58 -1.99
C LEU A 91 -2.33 -11.40 -2.38
N THR A 92 -1.19 -11.67 -3.01
CA THR A 92 -0.27 -10.62 -3.49
C THR A 92 -0.93 -9.75 -4.56
N LEU A 93 -1.67 -10.35 -5.50
CA LEU A 93 -2.42 -9.60 -6.52
C LEU A 93 -3.59 -8.82 -5.92
N ALA A 94 -4.21 -9.32 -4.86
CA ALA A 94 -5.23 -8.58 -4.12
C ALA A 94 -4.61 -7.37 -3.42
N GLN A 95 -3.43 -7.53 -2.81
CA GLN A 95 -2.72 -6.47 -2.12
C GLN A 95 -2.21 -5.37 -3.06
N LEU A 96 -1.52 -5.76 -4.14
CA LEU A 96 -0.81 -4.85 -5.04
C LEU A 96 -1.61 -4.46 -6.29
N ARG A 97 -2.79 -5.07 -6.48
CA ARG A 97 -3.75 -4.87 -7.57
C ARG A 97 -3.27 -5.36 -8.94
N LEU A 98 -2.00 -5.21 -9.27
CA LEU A 98 -1.41 -5.55 -10.56
C LEU A 98 0.03 -6.02 -10.39
N ALA A 99 0.44 -7.11 -11.05
CA ALA A 99 1.85 -7.49 -11.12
C ALA A 99 2.19 -8.25 -12.40
N THR A 100 3.48 -8.29 -12.74
CA THR A 100 4.04 -9.20 -13.75
C THR A 100 4.51 -10.52 -13.09
N PRO A 101 4.67 -11.62 -13.85
CA PRO A 101 5.25 -12.85 -13.31
C PRO A 101 6.66 -12.66 -12.74
N ARG A 102 7.44 -11.71 -13.28
CA ARG A 102 8.77 -11.36 -12.78
C ARG A 102 8.69 -10.72 -11.39
N GLN A 103 7.76 -9.79 -11.20
CA GLN A 103 7.55 -9.13 -9.92
C GLN A 103 7.00 -10.12 -8.87
N LEU A 104 6.01 -10.93 -9.23
CA LEU A 104 5.50 -11.98 -8.34
C LEU A 104 6.56 -13.00 -7.97
N LYS A 105 7.46 -13.37 -8.90
CA LYS A 105 8.61 -14.20 -8.56
C LYS A 105 9.52 -13.53 -7.54
N ALA A 106 9.80 -12.25 -7.72
CA ALA A 106 10.70 -11.51 -6.83
C ALA A 106 10.17 -11.42 -5.39
N LEU A 107 8.84 -11.41 -5.22
CA LEU A 107 8.16 -11.39 -3.92
C LEU A 107 7.98 -12.80 -3.33
N LEU A 108 7.49 -13.75 -4.13
CA LEU A 108 7.07 -15.06 -3.60
C LEU A 108 8.18 -16.11 -3.60
N LEU A 109 9.10 -16.01 -4.56
CA LEU A 109 10.12 -17.01 -4.83
C LEU A 109 11.50 -16.33 -5.07
N PRO A 110 11.99 -15.52 -4.11
CA PRO A 110 13.19 -14.69 -4.32
C PRO A 110 14.41 -15.51 -4.73
N HIS A 111 14.60 -16.70 -4.16
CA HIS A 111 15.77 -17.57 -4.40
C HIS A 111 15.66 -18.50 -5.61
N GLN A 112 14.47 -18.69 -6.20
CA GLN A 112 14.33 -19.56 -7.37
C GLN A 112 14.82 -18.88 -8.65
N GLN A 113 15.17 -19.63 -9.68
CA GLN A 113 15.54 -19.08 -10.99
C GLN A 113 14.36 -19.12 -11.96
N GLY A 114 14.34 -18.16 -12.90
CA GLY A 114 13.29 -18.07 -13.92
C GLY A 114 11.92 -17.65 -13.36
N THR A 115 10.89 -17.68 -14.21
CA THR A 115 9.50 -17.30 -13.83
C THR A 115 8.49 -18.42 -14.09
N ASP A 116 8.95 -19.62 -14.44
CA ASP A 116 8.08 -20.68 -14.95
C ASP A 116 7.11 -21.22 -13.90
N HIS A 117 7.56 -21.35 -12.64
CA HIS A 117 6.71 -21.74 -11.52
C HIS A 117 5.54 -20.77 -11.33
N VAL A 118 5.84 -19.47 -11.28
CA VAL A 118 4.82 -18.41 -11.14
C VAL A 118 3.89 -18.37 -12.36
N ARG A 119 4.44 -18.47 -13.57
CA ARG A 119 3.63 -18.51 -14.80
C ARG A 119 2.71 -19.73 -14.83
N ARG A 120 3.17 -20.89 -14.37
CA ARG A 120 2.36 -22.11 -14.25
C ARG A 120 1.28 -21.93 -13.20
N ALA A 121 1.60 -21.44 -12.00
CA ALA A 121 0.63 -21.18 -10.93
C ALA A 121 -0.48 -20.23 -11.39
N LEU A 122 -0.13 -19.14 -12.08
CA LEU A 122 -1.10 -18.17 -12.60
C LEU A 122 -1.96 -18.73 -13.73
N ARG A 123 -1.41 -19.58 -14.62
CA ARG A 123 -2.20 -20.27 -15.64
C ARG A 123 -3.18 -21.24 -15.00
N ASN A 124 -2.72 -22.09 -14.09
CA ASN A 124 -3.58 -23.03 -13.38
C ASN A 124 -4.69 -22.29 -12.62
N LEU A 125 -4.37 -21.18 -11.94
CA LEU A 125 -5.38 -20.37 -11.25
C LEU A 125 -6.42 -19.79 -12.22
N LEU A 126 -6.00 -19.38 -13.42
CA LEU A 126 -6.90 -18.89 -14.46
C LEU A 126 -7.76 -20.03 -15.07
N ASP A 127 -7.20 -21.21 -15.24
CA ASP A 127 -7.87 -22.36 -15.86
C ASP A 127 -8.87 -23.01 -14.88
N GLU A 128 -8.48 -23.16 -13.60
CA GLU A 128 -9.29 -23.77 -12.54
C GLU A 128 -10.31 -22.78 -11.95
N SER A 129 -9.98 -21.49 -11.92
CA SER A 129 -10.79 -20.46 -11.25
C SER A 129 -10.75 -19.12 -12.01
N PRO A 130 -11.27 -19.07 -13.25
CA PRO A 130 -11.20 -17.90 -14.13
C PRO A 130 -11.89 -16.67 -13.56
N ALA A 131 -12.81 -16.86 -12.61
CA ALA A 131 -13.47 -15.76 -11.93
C ALA A 131 -12.54 -14.96 -11.02
N LEU A 132 -11.45 -15.54 -10.48
CA LEU A 132 -10.62 -14.93 -9.42
C LEU A 132 -9.51 -14.01 -9.95
N VAL A 133 -8.93 -14.34 -11.09
CA VAL A 133 -7.81 -13.57 -11.68
C VAL A 133 -8.05 -13.25 -13.14
N GLY A 134 -7.47 -12.13 -13.58
CA GLY A 134 -7.46 -11.75 -14.99
C GLY A 134 -6.04 -11.54 -15.50
N ARG A 135 -5.90 -11.68 -16.81
CA ARG A 135 -4.64 -11.49 -17.53
C ARG A 135 -4.81 -10.53 -18.69
N MET A 136 -3.88 -9.60 -18.83
CA MET A 136 -3.75 -8.78 -20.04
C MET A 136 -2.36 -8.92 -20.64
N HIS A 137 -2.29 -8.91 -21.97
CA HIS A 137 -1.03 -8.96 -22.71
C HIS A 137 -0.76 -7.65 -23.43
N ARG A 138 0.45 -7.11 -23.28
CA ARG A 138 0.90 -5.93 -24.04
C ARG A 138 2.42 -5.85 -24.06
N ALA A 139 3.00 -5.46 -25.20
CA ALA A 139 4.43 -5.28 -25.36
C ALA A 139 5.26 -6.51 -24.91
N GLN A 140 4.81 -7.72 -25.29
CA GLN A 140 5.42 -9.00 -24.93
C GLN A 140 5.44 -9.31 -23.42
N GLN A 141 4.64 -8.60 -22.62
CA GLN A 141 4.51 -8.84 -21.19
C GLN A 141 3.06 -9.15 -20.81
N SER A 142 2.91 -10.07 -19.86
CA SER A 142 1.63 -10.39 -19.23
C SER A 142 1.51 -9.65 -17.91
N TYR A 143 0.39 -8.97 -17.71
CA TYR A 143 0.01 -8.34 -16.47
C TYR A 143 -1.15 -9.10 -15.88
N TRP A 144 -1.02 -9.42 -14.60
CA TRP A 144 -2.00 -10.17 -13.84
C TRP A 144 -2.63 -9.28 -12.79
N TYR A 145 -3.92 -9.43 -12.58
CA TYR A 145 -4.67 -8.66 -11.60
C TYR A 145 -5.74 -9.52 -10.94
N CYS A 146 -6.11 -9.14 -9.73
CA CYS A 146 -7.23 -9.73 -9.01
C CYS A 146 -8.56 -9.14 -9.49
N THR A 147 -9.57 -9.98 -9.72
CA THR A 147 -10.94 -9.57 -10.08
C THR A 147 -11.75 -9.22 -8.81
N PRO A 148 -13.00 -8.72 -8.91
CA PRO A 148 -13.83 -8.53 -7.72
C PRO A 148 -14.04 -9.82 -6.92
N ALA A 149 -14.26 -10.95 -7.60
CA ALA A 149 -14.43 -12.25 -6.95
C ALA A 149 -13.15 -12.73 -6.28
N GLY A 150 -11.99 -12.55 -6.94
CA GLY A 150 -10.70 -12.86 -6.33
C GLY A 150 -10.39 -11.99 -5.10
N LEU A 151 -10.82 -10.72 -5.11
CA LEU A 151 -10.68 -9.85 -3.94
C LEU A 151 -11.56 -10.32 -2.77
N ALA A 152 -12.79 -10.75 -3.06
CA ALA A 152 -13.68 -11.31 -2.05
C ALA A 152 -13.11 -12.61 -1.46
N GLU A 153 -12.60 -13.50 -2.31
CA GLU A 153 -11.91 -14.74 -1.91
C GLU A 153 -10.70 -14.44 -1.03
N ALA A 154 -9.84 -13.53 -1.48
CA ALA A 154 -8.66 -13.12 -0.74
C ALA A 154 -9.03 -12.48 0.61
N ALA A 155 -10.13 -11.71 0.68
CA ALA A 155 -10.63 -11.16 1.94
C ALA A 155 -11.21 -12.25 2.86
N ALA A 156 -11.89 -13.26 2.31
CA ALA A 156 -12.47 -14.37 3.05
C ALA A 156 -11.40 -15.27 3.71
N SER A 157 -10.17 -15.30 3.17
CA SER A 157 -9.04 -16.00 3.80
C SER A 157 -8.66 -15.45 5.18
N GLY A 158 -9.00 -14.18 5.47
CA GLY A 158 -8.59 -13.50 6.71
C GLY A 158 -7.12 -13.07 6.74
N GLU A 159 -6.33 -13.36 5.69
CA GLU A 159 -4.90 -13.03 5.64
C GLU A 159 -4.63 -11.56 5.24
N LEU A 160 -5.65 -10.86 4.75
CA LEU A 160 -5.56 -9.46 4.35
C LEU A 160 -6.35 -8.57 5.31
N ALA A 161 -5.77 -7.44 5.70
CA ALA A 161 -6.45 -6.47 6.53
C ALA A 161 -7.78 -6.04 5.87
N PRO A 162 -8.90 -5.98 6.62
CA PRO A 162 -10.19 -5.57 6.08
C PRO A 162 -10.08 -4.18 5.45
N THR A 163 -10.27 -4.10 4.12
CA THR A 163 -10.25 -2.82 3.42
C THR A 163 -11.52 -2.66 2.61
N ALA A 164 -12.39 -1.77 3.08
CA ALA A 164 -13.57 -1.37 2.32
C ALA A 164 -13.14 -0.66 1.02
N GLY A 165 -13.72 -1.08 -0.11
CA GLY A 165 -13.57 -0.37 -1.38
C GLY A 165 -12.29 -0.64 -2.18
N ARG A 166 -11.58 -1.75 -1.93
CA ARG A 166 -10.40 -2.13 -2.73
C ARG A 166 -10.77 -2.22 -4.21
N THR A 167 -10.15 -1.37 -5.02
CA THR A 167 -10.44 -1.31 -6.45
C THR A 167 -9.61 -2.36 -7.20
N THR A 168 -10.26 -3.11 -8.08
CA THR A 168 -9.58 -4.15 -8.88
C THR A 168 -8.50 -3.57 -9.79
N GLY A 169 -7.47 -4.37 -10.08
CA GLY A 169 -6.42 -3.98 -11.01
C GLY A 169 -6.85 -3.98 -12.48
N LYS A 170 -8.06 -4.44 -12.82
CA LYS A 170 -8.54 -4.54 -14.22
C LYS A 170 -8.45 -3.21 -14.97
N ARG A 171 -8.90 -2.12 -14.35
CA ARG A 171 -8.85 -0.77 -14.94
C ARG A 171 -7.41 -0.29 -15.14
N ILE A 172 -6.53 -0.60 -14.17
CA ILE A 172 -5.11 -0.28 -14.23
C ILE A 172 -4.44 -1.05 -15.37
N ALA A 173 -4.61 -2.37 -15.41
CA ALA A 173 -4.08 -3.26 -16.43
C ALA A 173 -4.48 -2.81 -17.84
N ALA A 174 -5.76 -2.43 -18.01
CA ALA A 174 -6.32 -2.01 -19.29
C ALA A 174 -5.91 -0.60 -19.72
N SER A 175 -5.38 0.21 -18.80
CA SER A 175 -5.11 1.61 -19.07
C SER A 175 -4.07 1.81 -20.18
N LYS A 176 -4.36 2.77 -21.07
CA LYS A 176 -3.42 3.29 -22.07
C LYS A 176 -2.73 4.58 -21.60
N THR A 177 -3.14 5.16 -20.46
CA THR A 177 -2.78 6.51 -20.01
C THR A 177 -1.62 6.55 -19.02
N GLY A 178 -0.78 5.51 -18.97
CA GLY A 178 0.37 5.46 -18.05
C GLY A 178 0.06 4.92 -16.65
N LEU A 179 -1.23 4.71 -16.32
CA LEU A 179 -1.65 4.18 -15.01
C LEU A 179 -1.15 2.76 -14.76
N ARG A 180 -1.07 1.93 -15.81
CA ARG A 180 -0.48 0.59 -15.71
C ARG A 180 0.97 0.69 -15.28
N GLU A 181 1.75 1.46 -16.00
CA GLU A 181 3.18 1.60 -15.77
C GLU A 181 3.48 2.36 -14.46
N HIS A 182 2.55 3.18 -13.97
CA HIS A 182 2.59 3.72 -12.60
C HIS A 182 2.40 2.63 -11.55
N GLY A 183 1.36 1.80 -11.67
CA GLY A 183 1.14 0.66 -10.76
C GLY A 183 2.30 -0.34 -10.77
N LEU A 184 2.90 -0.61 -11.94
CA LEU A 184 4.08 -1.48 -12.02
C LEU A 184 5.31 -0.87 -11.34
N ALA A 185 5.51 0.44 -11.45
CA ALA A 185 6.61 1.13 -10.75
C ALA A 185 6.41 1.12 -9.22
N LEU A 186 5.17 1.17 -8.74
CA LEU A 186 4.86 0.94 -7.33
C LEU A 186 5.26 -0.49 -6.93
N VAL A 187 4.89 -1.51 -7.70
CA VAL A 187 5.27 -2.90 -7.40
C VAL A 187 6.80 -3.10 -7.44
N ASP A 188 7.52 -2.48 -8.36
CA ASP A 188 8.99 -2.52 -8.37
C ASP A 188 9.59 -1.86 -7.10
N THR A 189 8.92 -0.84 -6.56
CA THR A 189 9.28 -0.23 -5.27
C THR A 189 9.05 -1.20 -4.12
N VAL A 190 7.90 -1.89 -4.09
CA VAL A 190 7.59 -2.94 -3.09
C VAL A 190 8.63 -4.06 -3.15
N VAL A 191 8.96 -4.53 -4.35
CA VAL A 191 10.00 -5.56 -4.56
C VAL A 191 11.34 -5.11 -3.99
N ALA A 192 11.75 -3.85 -4.19
CA ALA A 192 13.01 -3.36 -3.68
C ALA A 192 13.04 -3.28 -2.14
N PHE A 193 11.92 -2.96 -1.50
CA PHE A 193 11.81 -2.98 -0.04
C PHE A 193 11.81 -4.41 0.52
N HIS A 194 11.07 -5.31 -0.13
CA HIS A 194 11.00 -6.72 0.26
C HIS A 194 12.36 -7.42 0.14
N GLN A 195 13.08 -7.22 -0.97
CA GLN A 195 14.42 -7.79 -1.16
C GLN A 195 15.48 -7.22 -0.22
N ALA A 196 15.28 -5.99 0.22
CA ALA A 196 16.12 -5.33 1.22
C ALA A 196 15.77 -5.73 2.66
N GLU A 197 14.75 -6.57 2.86
CA GLU A 197 14.24 -6.99 4.17
C GLU A 197 13.80 -5.82 5.09
N VAL A 198 13.48 -4.65 4.51
CA VAL A 198 13.02 -3.48 5.29
C VAL A 198 11.50 -3.41 5.45
N ALA A 199 10.75 -4.20 4.68
CA ALA A 199 9.29 -4.39 4.81
C ALA A 199 8.86 -5.62 4.01
N ASP A 200 7.91 -6.42 4.51
CA ASP A 200 7.29 -7.48 3.71
C ASP A 200 6.28 -6.90 2.72
N CYS A 201 5.95 -7.62 1.66
CA CYS A 201 4.91 -7.22 0.72
C CYS A 201 3.51 -7.11 1.37
N ALA A 202 3.24 -7.89 2.42
CA ALA A 202 2.00 -7.85 3.18
C ALA A 202 1.86 -6.58 4.05
N ASP A 203 2.98 -5.92 4.37
CA ASP A 203 3.01 -4.70 5.18
C ASP A 203 2.64 -3.43 4.39
N TRP A 204 2.48 -3.56 3.08
CA TRP A 204 2.09 -2.45 2.21
C TRP A 204 0.58 -2.32 2.15
N GLN A 205 0.07 -1.10 2.05
CA GLN A 205 -1.30 -0.79 1.67
C GLN A 205 -1.28 0.20 0.51
N VAL A 206 -2.01 -0.10 -0.57
CA VAL A 206 -1.98 0.67 -1.82
C VAL A 206 -3.20 1.58 -1.90
N GLU A 207 -2.99 2.86 -2.23
CA GLU A 207 -4.05 3.86 -2.44
C GLU A 207 -5.07 3.99 -1.28
N VAL A 208 -4.58 3.98 -0.04
CA VAL A 208 -5.43 4.18 1.15
C VAL A 208 -5.82 5.65 1.27
N ALA A 209 -7.12 5.91 1.44
CA ALA A 209 -7.63 7.26 1.61
C ALA A 209 -7.46 7.74 3.06
N HIS A 210 -6.92 8.94 3.21
CA HIS A 210 -6.73 9.64 4.48
C HIS A 210 -7.58 10.91 4.44
N PRO A 211 -8.66 10.99 5.23
CA PRO A 211 -9.57 12.13 5.17
C PRO A 211 -8.87 13.41 5.65
N THR A 212 -9.10 14.50 4.93
CA THR A 212 -8.71 15.85 5.34
C THR A 212 -9.89 16.80 5.13
N PRO A 213 -9.92 17.98 5.79
CA PRO A 213 -10.95 18.99 5.53
C PRO A 213 -11.01 19.44 4.06
N ALA A 214 -9.91 19.33 3.32
CA ALA A 214 -9.82 19.70 1.90
C ALA A 214 -10.06 18.52 0.94
N GLY A 215 -10.59 17.40 1.45
CA GLY A 215 -10.79 16.15 0.71
C GLY A 215 -9.72 15.10 1.01
N ASN A 216 -9.87 13.90 0.44
CA ASN A 216 -8.98 12.78 0.78
C ASN A 216 -7.57 12.97 0.21
N LEU A 217 -6.57 12.76 1.07
CA LEU A 217 -5.19 12.48 0.68
C LEU A 217 -5.07 10.97 0.39
N VAL A 218 -4.56 10.63 -0.79
CA VAL A 218 -4.36 9.22 -1.20
C VAL A 218 -2.90 9.05 -1.62
N PRO A 219 -2.05 8.49 -0.75
CA PRO A 219 -0.70 8.05 -1.09
C PRO A 219 -0.75 6.92 -2.12
N ASP A 220 0.27 6.80 -2.97
CA ASP A 220 0.38 5.63 -3.84
C ASP A 220 0.59 4.34 -3.01
N GLY A 221 1.39 4.42 -1.95
CA GLY A 221 1.57 3.35 -0.97
C GLY A 221 1.75 3.87 0.46
N LEU A 222 1.37 3.03 1.43
CA LEU A 222 1.69 3.16 2.83
C LEU A 222 2.37 1.85 3.24
N VAL A 223 3.52 1.92 3.89
CA VAL A 223 4.27 0.72 4.30
C VAL A 223 4.56 0.76 5.80
N LEU A 224 4.39 -0.38 6.47
CA LEU A 224 4.95 -0.63 7.79
C LEU A 224 6.37 -1.20 7.62
N LEU A 225 7.36 -0.49 8.17
CA LEU A 225 8.77 -0.89 8.11
C LEU A 225 9.07 -1.91 9.22
N ASP A 226 10.13 -2.70 9.01
CA ASP A 226 10.65 -3.70 9.94
C ASP A 226 10.92 -3.16 11.37
N ASN A 227 11.32 -1.90 11.48
CA ASN A 227 11.53 -1.18 12.73
C ASN A 227 10.22 -0.71 13.40
N GLY A 228 9.08 -1.10 12.83
CA GLY A 228 7.73 -0.79 13.28
C GLY A 228 7.25 0.62 12.95
N SER A 229 8.02 1.47 12.28
CA SER A 229 7.57 2.80 11.84
C SER A 229 6.85 2.74 10.49
N SER A 230 6.05 3.75 10.16
CA SER A 230 5.33 3.81 8.88
C SER A 230 5.95 4.85 7.94
N ALA A 231 5.82 4.60 6.64
CA ALA A 231 6.18 5.56 5.60
C ALA A 231 5.09 5.67 4.52
N PHE A 232 4.80 6.90 4.10
CA PHE A 232 4.02 7.17 2.90
C PHE A 232 4.94 7.19 1.69
N VAL A 233 4.50 6.56 0.61
CA VAL A 233 5.27 6.38 -0.62
C VAL A 233 4.50 6.99 -1.78
N GLU A 234 5.20 7.82 -2.55
CA GLU A 234 4.68 8.49 -3.73
C GLU A 234 5.56 8.19 -4.93
N ILE A 235 4.95 7.66 -5.99
CA ILE A 235 5.64 7.34 -7.23
C ILE A 235 5.43 8.50 -8.21
N ASP A 236 6.51 9.16 -8.61
CA ASP A 236 6.45 10.12 -9.70
C ASP A 236 6.96 9.50 -10.99
N ARG A 237 6.10 9.54 -12.01
CA ARG A 237 6.49 9.26 -13.40
C ARG A 237 6.21 10.44 -14.31
N THR A 238 5.07 11.08 -14.10
CA THR A 238 4.53 12.04 -15.06
C THR A 238 3.96 13.30 -14.43
N MET A 239 3.91 13.42 -13.09
CA MET A 239 3.26 14.54 -12.43
C MET A 239 3.99 15.85 -12.74
N SER A 240 3.25 16.96 -12.78
CA SER A 240 3.91 18.28 -12.79
C SER A 240 4.54 18.52 -11.42
N TYR A 241 5.62 19.30 -11.38
CA TYR A 241 6.23 19.68 -10.10
C TYR A 241 5.25 20.44 -9.21
N ALA A 242 4.36 21.26 -9.77
CA ALA A 242 3.31 21.94 -9.01
C ALA A 242 2.38 20.93 -8.30
N ARG A 243 2.02 19.83 -8.97
CA ARG A 243 1.22 18.75 -8.37
C ARG A 243 1.99 17.99 -7.29
N LEU A 244 3.30 17.79 -7.46
CA LEU A 244 4.15 17.17 -6.43
C LEU A 244 4.25 18.06 -5.18
N ILE A 245 4.41 19.38 -5.35
CA ILE A 245 4.40 20.33 -4.23
C ILE A 245 3.03 20.38 -3.55
N ALA A 246 1.94 20.41 -4.33
CA ALA A 246 0.60 20.35 -3.77
C ALA A 246 0.34 19.05 -2.98
N LYS A 247 0.99 17.92 -3.33
CA LYS A 247 0.95 16.71 -2.49
C LYS A 247 1.59 16.96 -1.12
N LEU A 248 2.76 17.60 -1.06
CA LEU A 248 3.40 17.96 0.22
C LEU A 248 2.51 18.85 1.09
N GLU A 249 1.85 19.83 0.49
CA GLU A 249 0.89 20.70 1.19
C GLU A 249 -0.31 19.91 1.72
N ARG A 250 -0.80 18.91 0.98
CA ARG A 250 -1.85 18.00 1.46
C ARG A 250 -1.39 17.09 2.61
N TYR A 251 -0.15 16.62 2.59
CA TYR A 251 0.42 15.88 3.73
C TYR A 251 0.52 16.77 4.97
N ASP A 252 0.93 18.04 4.82
CA ASP A 252 0.94 18.98 5.93
C ASP A 252 -0.48 19.25 6.45
N ALA A 253 -1.45 19.42 5.56
CA ALA A 253 -2.86 19.55 5.94
C ALA A 253 -3.38 18.32 6.68
N TYR A 254 -3.03 17.11 6.21
CA TYR A 254 -3.42 15.86 6.87
C TYR A 254 -2.76 15.72 8.26
N ARG A 255 -1.50 16.09 8.41
CA ARG A 255 -0.80 16.10 9.70
C ARG A 255 -1.54 16.95 10.74
N ASN A 256 -2.15 18.05 10.30
CA ASN A 256 -2.88 18.98 11.16
C ASN A 256 -4.41 18.71 11.15
N ALA A 257 -4.87 17.64 10.50
CA ALA A 257 -6.30 17.33 10.44
C ALA A 257 -6.81 16.96 11.84
N PRO A 258 -7.98 17.48 12.24
CA PRO A 258 -8.58 17.14 13.52
C PRO A 258 -8.90 15.64 13.59
N PRO A 259 -8.99 15.06 14.80
CA PRO A 259 -9.45 13.70 14.97
C PRO A 259 -10.82 13.51 14.31
N SER A 260 -11.03 12.37 13.66
CA SER A 260 -12.34 11.99 13.14
C SER A 260 -13.18 11.37 14.26
N GLY A 261 -14.21 12.09 14.74
CA GLY A 261 -15.23 11.55 15.65
C GLY A 261 -15.54 12.43 16.86
N ARG A 262 -16.59 12.07 17.62
CA ARG A 262 -16.85 12.65 18.95
C ARG A 262 -15.79 12.13 19.92
N GLY A 263 -14.75 12.94 20.14
CA GLY A 263 -13.68 12.60 21.08
C GLY A 263 -14.22 12.31 22.48
N ASN A 264 -13.61 11.34 23.15
CA ASN A 264 -13.87 11.07 24.56
C ASN A 264 -13.23 12.22 25.36
N ALA A 265 -14.02 13.04 26.06
CA ALA A 265 -13.55 14.26 26.74
C ALA A 265 -12.42 14.01 27.77
N ALA A 266 -12.24 12.75 28.19
CA ALA A 266 -11.18 12.32 29.11
C ALA A 266 -9.80 12.12 28.46
N ARG A 267 -9.66 12.17 27.13
CA ARG A 267 -8.37 11.97 26.43
C ARG A 267 -7.90 13.26 25.77
N ALA A 268 -6.60 13.54 25.90
CA ALA A 268 -5.97 14.63 25.15
C ALA A 268 -6.27 14.48 23.65
N PRO A 269 -6.66 15.55 22.94
CA PRO A 269 -7.00 15.49 21.53
C PRO A 269 -5.78 15.03 20.72
N ARG A 270 -5.98 13.97 19.94
CA ARG A 270 -4.98 13.43 19.00
C ARG A 270 -5.39 13.82 17.59
N SER A 271 -4.44 14.12 16.72
CA SER A 271 -4.76 14.23 15.30
C SER A 271 -5.08 12.85 14.73
N HIS A 272 -5.78 12.79 13.60
CA HIS A 272 -6.15 11.53 12.95
C HIS A 272 -4.92 10.63 12.69
N TRP A 273 -3.80 11.22 12.24
CA TRP A 273 -2.59 10.44 11.97
C TRP A 273 -1.97 9.84 13.23
N GLN A 274 -2.06 10.53 14.38
CA GLN A 274 -1.51 10.01 15.64
C GLN A 274 -2.30 8.80 16.14
N GLU A 275 -3.62 8.82 15.94
CA GLU A 275 -4.48 7.68 16.27
C GLU A 275 -4.17 6.48 15.37
N THR A 276 -3.79 6.72 14.11
CA THR A 276 -3.53 5.66 13.13
C THR A 276 -2.10 5.12 13.20
N TYR A 277 -1.08 5.95 13.42
CA TYR A 277 0.33 5.59 13.21
C TYR A 277 1.25 5.73 14.42
N SER A 278 0.88 6.50 15.45
CA SER A 278 1.78 6.68 16.61
C SER A 278 1.86 5.43 17.50
N GLY A 279 0.94 4.47 17.33
CA GLY A 279 0.90 3.26 18.15
C GLY A 279 0.73 3.60 19.65
N PRO A 280 1.27 2.79 20.57
CA PRO A 280 1.13 3.05 22.00
C PRO A 280 2.00 4.22 22.52
N SER A 281 3.01 4.66 21.76
CA SER A 281 3.91 5.74 22.18
C SER A 281 3.48 7.09 21.58
N MET A 282 3.27 8.08 22.45
CA MET A 282 2.86 9.42 22.02
C MET A 282 3.99 10.24 21.38
N GLU A 283 5.23 9.75 21.41
CA GLU A 283 6.42 10.45 20.90
C GLU A 283 6.80 10.07 19.46
N ARG A 284 5.99 9.23 18.79
CA ARG A 284 6.32 8.83 17.43
C ARG A 284 6.18 10.01 16.46
N PRO A 285 7.21 10.29 15.64
CA PRO A 285 7.16 11.35 14.64
C PRO A 285 6.14 11.01 13.55
N PHE A 286 5.74 12.02 12.79
CA PHE A 286 4.91 11.82 11.60
C PHE A 286 5.61 10.84 10.62
N PRO A 287 4.86 9.94 9.95
CA PRO A 287 5.41 8.99 8.99
C PRO A 287 6.30 9.67 7.92
N LEU A 288 7.35 8.97 7.50
CA LEU A 288 8.26 9.47 6.46
C LEU A 288 7.52 9.67 5.14
N LEU A 289 7.88 10.71 4.37
CA LEU A 289 7.39 10.92 3.02
C LEU A 289 8.46 10.53 2.01
N LEU A 290 8.27 9.41 1.31
CA LEU A 290 9.21 8.85 0.36
C LEU A 290 8.73 9.08 -1.07
N PHE A 291 9.48 9.86 -1.85
CA PHE A 291 9.20 10.09 -3.27
C PHE A 291 10.15 9.28 -4.15
N VAL A 292 9.59 8.43 -5.00
CA VAL A 292 10.34 7.60 -5.95
C VAL A 292 10.11 8.08 -7.37
N PHE A 293 11.16 8.59 -8.01
CA PHE A 293 11.11 9.03 -9.40
C PHE A 293 11.37 7.85 -10.33
N ALA A 294 10.36 7.45 -11.10
CA ALA A 294 10.44 6.32 -12.03
C ALA A 294 10.50 6.78 -13.50
N PRO A 295 11.13 5.99 -14.39
CA PRO A 295 11.25 6.35 -15.81
C PRO A 295 9.89 6.52 -16.49
N ALA A 296 9.76 7.55 -17.32
CA ALA A 296 8.58 7.79 -18.15
C ALA A 296 8.97 8.26 -19.55
N PRO A 297 8.30 7.77 -20.61
CA PRO A 297 8.53 8.25 -21.97
C PRO A 297 8.30 9.77 -22.07
N ARG A 298 9.14 10.46 -22.85
CA ARG A 298 9.01 11.91 -23.13
C ARG A 298 9.05 12.79 -21.87
N ARG A 299 9.64 12.30 -20.78
CA ARG A 299 9.97 13.07 -19.58
C ARG A 299 11.48 13.09 -19.38
N ALA A 300 11.95 14.10 -18.65
CA ALA A 300 13.33 14.15 -18.20
C ALA A 300 13.68 12.89 -17.39
N ALA A 301 14.95 12.51 -17.42
CA ALA A 301 15.45 11.35 -16.67
C ALA A 301 15.08 11.46 -15.18
N PRO A 302 14.83 10.34 -14.49
CA PRO A 302 14.44 10.34 -13.08
C PRO A 302 15.35 11.18 -12.18
N ALA A 303 16.68 11.10 -12.36
CA ALA A 303 17.64 11.88 -11.58
C ALA A 303 17.49 13.40 -11.78
N THR A 304 17.20 13.85 -13.00
CA THR A 304 16.93 15.27 -13.30
C THR A 304 15.63 15.72 -12.65
N ARG A 305 14.59 14.88 -12.67
CA ARG A 305 13.32 15.16 -12.02
C ARG A 305 13.44 15.21 -10.50
N GLU A 306 14.15 14.24 -9.92
CA GLU A 306 14.49 14.17 -8.49
C GLU A 306 15.17 15.45 -8.04
N ALA A 307 16.25 15.87 -8.73
CA ALA A 307 16.97 17.09 -8.42
C ALA A 307 16.08 18.34 -8.52
N ALA A 308 15.30 18.48 -9.60
CA ALA A 308 14.42 19.63 -9.79
C ALA A 308 13.28 19.68 -8.75
N PHE A 309 12.76 18.53 -8.33
CA PHE A 309 11.79 18.46 -7.24
C PHE A 309 12.43 18.83 -5.90
N HIS A 310 13.61 18.29 -5.60
CA HIS A 310 14.35 18.57 -4.36
C HIS A 310 14.58 20.07 -4.16
N GLU A 311 15.03 20.77 -5.20
CA GLU A 311 15.22 22.23 -5.24
C GLU A 311 13.95 23.06 -4.98
N ARG A 312 12.77 22.52 -5.33
CA ARG A 312 11.47 23.18 -5.13
C ARG A 312 10.90 22.85 -3.76
N ALA A 313 10.97 21.58 -3.38
CA ALA A 313 10.43 21.07 -2.13
C ALA A 313 11.13 21.66 -0.91
N ARG A 314 12.43 22.03 -1.00
CA ARG A 314 13.12 22.74 0.09
C ARG A 314 12.54 24.13 0.41
N ARG A 315 11.71 24.69 -0.48
CA ARG A 315 11.05 25.99 -0.29
C ARG A 315 9.70 25.86 0.40
N VAL A 316 9.19 24.63 0.59
CA VAL A 316 7.95 24.36 1.30
C VAL A 316 8.23 24.42 2.80
N GLY A 317 7.58 25.33 3.51
CA GLY A 317 7.91 25.68 4.90
C GLY A 317 7.80 24.52 5.92
N SER A 318 6.98 23.51 5.64
CA SER A 318 6.80 22.35 6.53
C SER A 318 7.91 21.29 6.41
N VAL A 319 8.71 21.31 5.34
CA VAL A 319 9.71 20.29 5.02
C VAL A 319 10.98 20.48 5.87
N ASN A 320 11.48 19.40 6.51
CA ASN A 320 12.55 19.34 7.55
C ASN A 320 12.21 19.94 8.90
N TYR A 321 10.99 20.41 9.06
CA TYR A 321 10.52 20.83 10.37
C TYR A 321 9.46 19.85 10.84
N ARG A 322 8.34 19.77 10.11
CA ARG A 322 7.18 18.95 10.46
C ARG A 322 7.05 17.68 9.63
N LEU A 323 7.69 17.65 8.47
CA LEU A 323 7.69 16.54 7.52
C LEU A 323 9.13 16.20 7.13
N THR A 324 9.52 14.94 7.32
CA THR A 324 10.73 14.40 6.70
C THR A 324 10.37 13.90 5.30
N VAL A 325 10.95 14.55 4.29
CA VAL A 325 10.79 14.14 2.89
C VAL A 325 12.11 13.59 2.38
N ALA A 326 12.08 12.35 1.89
CA ALA A 326 13.21 11.73 1.23
C ALA A 326 12.86 11.35 -0.21
N THR A 327 13.85 11.44 -1.09
CA THR A 327 13.69 11.24 -2.53
C THR A 327 14.69 10.19 -3.02
N THR A 328 14.28 9.38 -3.99
CA THR A 328 15.18 8.47 -4.71
C THR A 328 14.69 8.28 -6.14
N THR A 329 15.43 7.54 -6.94
CA THR A 329 14.98 7.10 -8.26
C THR A 329 14.74 5.60 -8.27
N LEU A 330 13.75 5.13 -9.02
CA LEU A 330 13.46 3.71 -9.13
C LEU A 330 14.68 2.89 -9.63
N PRO A 331 15.47 3.33 -10.63
CA PRO A 331 16.66 2.60 -11.04
C PRO A 331 17.69 2.44 -9.93
N LEU A 332 17.88 3.45 -9.09
CA LEU A 332 18.79 3.38 -7.95
C LEU A 332 18.27 2.41 -6.89
N LEU A 333 16.99 2.54 -6.55
CA LEU A 333 16.32 1.71 -5.55
C LEU A 333 16.33 0.23 -5.95
N THR A 334 16.04 -0.09 -7.21
CA THR A 334 16.04 -1.48 -7.71
C THR A 334 17.44 -2.09 -7.78
N ARG A 335 18.47 -1.28 -8.06
CA ARG A 335 19.86 -1.78 -8.17
C ARG A 335 20.50 -1.98 -6.81
N ASP A 336 20.34 -1.00 -5.93
CA ASP A 336 21.12 -0.92 -4.71
C ASP A 336 20.31 -1.34 -3.47
N GLY A 337 18.98 -1.44 -3.55
CA GLY A 337 18.13 -1.81 -2.41
C GLY A 337 17.68 -0.60 -1.57
N ALA A 338 16.61 -0.78 -0.79
CA ALA A 338 16.01 0.28 0.02
C ALA A 338 16.76 0.55 1.34
N GLU A 339 17.54 -0.42 1.82
CA GLU A 339 18.36 -0.35 3.02
C GLU A 339 19.66 0.43 2.80
N ARG A 340 20.14 0.49 1.56
CA ARG A 340 21.39 1.19 1.22
C ARG A 340 21.24 2.72 1.19
N PRO A 341 22.36 3.45 1.15
CA PRO A 341 22.39 4.91 0.97
C PRO A 341 21.84 5.37 -0.39
N VAL A 342 20.53 5.22 -0.60
CA VAL A 342 19.84 5.60 -1.84
C VAL A 342 18.92 6.81 -1.66
N TRP A 343 18.66 7.23 -0.42
CA TRP A 343 17.66 8.27 -0.13
C TRP A 343 18.30 9.64 0.08
N ARG A 344 17.86 10.64 -0.68
CA ARG A 344 18.26 12.04 -0.47
C ARG A 344 17.18 12.78 0.31
N VAL A 345 17.52 13.30 1.49
CA VAL A 345 16.63 14.12 2.31
C VAL A 345 16.50 15.52 1.69
N VAL A 346 15.28 16.01 1.54
CA VAL A 346 15.00 17.37 1.07
C VAL A 346 15.20 18.35 2.21
N GLY A 347 16.23 19.21 2.22
CA GLY A 347 16.38 20.26 3.24
C GLY A 347 17.54 21.23 3.13
N ARG A 348 17.61 22.20 4.07
CA ARG A 348 18.56 23.34 4.06
C ARG A 348 20.01 22.92 4.33
N ASP A 349 20.24 21.97 5.23
CA ASP A 349 21.59 21.67 5.75
C ASP A 349 22.16 20.30 5.29
N HIS A 350 21.42 19.55 4.48
CA HIS A 350 21.71 18.14 4.16
C HIS A 350 22.07 17.95 2.68
N GLY A 351 22.82 18.90 2.12
CA GLY A 351 23.14 18.97 0.70
C GLY A 351 23.72 17.68 0.11
N GLY A 352 22.91 17.01 -0.72
CA GLY A 352 23.37 16.05 -1.73
C GLY A 352 23.61 14.60 -1.29
N GLU A 353 24.02 14.36 -0.04
CA GLU A 353 24.38 13.01 0.43
C GLU A 353 23.16 12.09 0.51
N ARG A 354 23.32 10.86 0.01
CA ARG A 354 22.30 9.83 0.13
C ARG A 354 22.50 9.06 1.42
N ARG A 355 21.40 8.68 2.06
CA ARG A 355 21.37 8.01 3.37
C ARG A 355 20.55 6.72 3.29
N ALA A 356 20.89 5.79 4.17
CA ALA A 356 20.07 4.60 4.41
C ALA A 356 18.73 5.00 5.02
N LEU A 357 17.68 4.21 4.79
CA LEU A 357 16.33 4.48 5.33
C LEU A 357 16.34 4.65 6.86
N VAL A 358 17.11 3.82 7.56
CA VAL A 358 17.29 3.86 9.02
C VAL A 358 18.01 5.11 9.53
N ALA A 359 18.78 5.78 8.66
CA ALA A 359 19.57 6.97 8.98
C ALA A 359 18.87 8.27 8.57
N LEU A 360 17.61 8.20 8.14
CA LEU A 360 16.82 9.38 7.82
C LEU A 360 16.42 10.12 9.11
N PRO A 361 16.44 11.47 9.08
CA PRO A 361 16.04 12.24 10.25
C PRO A 361 14.56 12.02 10.55
N LYS A 362 14.24 11.90 11.83
CA LYS A 362 12.85 11.90 12.30
C LYS A 362 12.32 13.33 12.27
N ALA A 363 11.07 13.50 11.85
CA ALA A 363 10.40 14.80 11.96
C ALA A 363 10.31 15.20 13.45
N GLN A 364 10.48 16.48 13.75
CA GLN A 364 10.39 17.01 15.11
C GLN A 364 8.95 17.25 15.54
#